data_AF-A0A383DND0-F1
#
_entry.id   AF-A0A383DND0-F1
#
_cell.length_a   1.000
_cell.length_b   1.000
_cell.length_c   1.000
_cell.angle_alpha   90.00
_cell.angle_beta   90.00
_cell.angle_gamma   90.00
#
_symmetry.space_group_name_H-M   'P 1'
#
loop_
_entity.id
_entity.type
_entity.pdbx_description
1 polymer ?
#
loop_
_entity_poly.entity_id
_entity_poly.type
_entity_poly.pdbx_seq_one_letter_code
_entity_poly.pdbx_strand_id
1 'polypeptide(L)'
;METYDMKPDAPSDYRGLFSPIRTNVPGIDVCELLPMHAKCADKYTLIRSIAHTFNDHGGGSKRFMTGRIPDTPTGTKNDAPSVISIVNKMREDVDVGLPNCITMANGGRSKPDTYAQGAAYLGMKYNYFPVGDDPSSPNFAVRNMFLEKGLEERLDDRRQLLGGFDSLR
;
A
#
# COMPACT_ATOMS: atom_id res chain seq x y z
N MET A 1 -17.98 8.54 2.72
CA MET A 1 -17.48 9.92 2.57
C MET A 1 -18.13 10.50 1.33
N GLU A 2 -18.74 11.69 1.41
CA GLU A 2 -19.43 12.35 0.29
C GLU A 2 -18.50 13.40 -0.33
N THR A 3 -17.82 13.03 -1.42
CA THR A 3 -16.88 13.91 -2.13
C THR A 3 -17.25 14.07 -3.60
N TYR A 4 -17.09 13.00 -4.39
CA TYR A 4 -17.20 13.03 -5.86
C TYR A 4 -18.30 12.11 -6.44
N ASP A 5 -18.95 11.31 -5.60
CA ASP A 5 -20.03 10.37 -5.98
C ASP A 5 -21.19 10.38 -4.98
N MET A 6 -21.74 11.57 -4.76
CA MET A 6 -22.89 11.78 -3.87
C MET A 6 -24.16 11.17 -4.46
N LYS A 7 -25.12 10.84 -3.60
CA LYS A 7 -26.44 10.31 -4.00
C LYS A 7 -27.56 11.28 -3.56
N PRO A 8 -27.64 12.50 -4.12
CA PRO A 8 -28.54 13.54 -3.62
C PRO A 8 -30.03 13.15 -3.69
N ASP A 9 -30.37 12.29 -4.65
CA ASP A 9 -31.72 11.80 -4.91
C ASP A 9 -32.06 10.49 -4.14
N ALA A 10 -31.10 9.92 -3.40
CA ALA A 10 -31.40 8.76 -2.56
C ALA A 10 -32.28 9.16 -1.35
N PRO A 11 -33.03 8.24 -0.74
CA PRO A 11 -33.85 8.54 0.44
C PRO A 11 -33.00 9.12 1.57
N SER A 12 -33.62 9.92 2.45
CA SER A 12 -32.96 10.59 3.59
C SER A 12 -32.13 9.65 4.47
N ASP A 13 -32.54 8.39 4.56
CA ASP A 13 -31.91 7.38 5.41
C ASP A 13 -30.59 6.86 4.81
N TYR A 14 -30.35 7.10 3.52
CA TYR A 14 -29.18 6.63 2.78
C TYR A 14 -28.32 7.75 2.20
N ARG A 15 -28.92 8.88 1.81
CA ARG A 15 -28.15 10.01 1.25
C ARG A 15 -27.35 10.72 2.34
N GLY A 16 -26.19 11.25 1.96
CA GLY A 16 -25.42 12.12 2.85
C GLY A 16 -26.13 13.44 3.17
N LEU A 17 -25.57 14.16 4.14
CA LEU A 17 -26.07 15.45 4.62
C LEU A 17 -25.71 16.64 3.72
N PHE A 18 -24.78 16.46 2.79
CA PHE A 18 -24.21 17.54 1.99
C PHE A 18 -24.91 17.64 0.63
N SER A 19 -24.86 18.85 0.06
CA SER A 19 -25.46 19.14 -1.23
C SER A 19 -24.43 19.17 -2.36
N PRO A 20 -24.83 18.84 -3.60
CA PRO A 20 -24.01 19.07 -4.78
C PRO A 20 -23.87 20.54 -5.15
N ILE A 21 -22.70 20.92 -5.64
CA ILE A 21 -22.46 22.15 -6.41
C ILE A 21 -22.04 21.81 -7.83
N ARG A 22 -22.48 22.63 -8.79
CA ARG A 22 -22.05 22.53 -10.18
C ARG A 22 -20.57 22.87 -10.30
N THR A 23 -19.86 22.13 -11.14
CA THR A 23 -18.48 22.46 -11.51
C THR A 23 -18.42 23.31 -12.78
N ASN A 24 -17.23 23.75 -13.16
CA ASN A 24 -16.99 24.42 -14.45
C ASN A 24 -17.09 23.48 -15.67
N VAL A 25 -17.30 22.18 -15.47
CA VAL A 25 -17.57 21.19 -16.51
C VAL A 25 -19.04 20.75 -16.45
N PRO A 26 -19.85 20.96 -17.51
CA PRO A 26 -21.24 20.53 -17.53
C PRO A 26 -21.39 19.03 -17.25
N GLY A 27 -22.38 18.68 -16.42
CA GLY A 27 -22.67 17.29 -16.05
C GLY A 27 -21.79 16.71 -14.94
N ILE A 28 -20.84 17.49 -14.40
CA ILE A 28 -20.05 17.11 -13.22
C ILE A 28 -20.48 17.97 -12.04
N ASP A 29 -20.88 17.30 -10.98
CA ASP A 29 -21.17 17.87 -9.66
C ASP A 29 -20.22 17.27 -8.63
N VAL A 30 -19.86 18.07 -7.63
CA VAL A 30 -19.06 17.67 -6.46
C VAL A 30 -19.69 18.21 -5.18
N CYS A 31 -19.25 17.70 -4.03
CA CYS A 31 -19.72 18.17 -2.73
C CYS A 31 -19.51 19.68 -2.56
N GLU A 32 -20.48 20.38 -1.96
CA GLU A 32 -20.41 21.81 -1.66
C GLU A 32 -19.18 22.22 -0.84
N LEU A 33 -18.60 21.28 -0.09
CA LEU A 33 -17.36 21.46 0.67
C LEU A 33 -16.08 21.39 -0.19
N LEU A 34 -16.21 21.18 -1.51
CA LEU A 34 -15.10 21.12 -2.47
C LEU A 34 -15.16 22.27 -3.50
N PRO A 35 -15.35 23.55 -3.10
CA PRO A 35 -15.54 24.66 -4.04
C PRO A 35 -14.33 24.90 -4.95
N MET A 36 -13.11 24.59 -4.46
CA MET A 36 -11.90 24.69 -5.27
C MET A 36 -11.81 23.60 -6.33
N HIS A 37 -12.30 22.38 -6.05
CA HIS A 37 -12.40 21.32 -7.07
C HIS A 37 -13.50 21.59 -8.07
N ALA A 38 -14.58 22.25 -7.67
CA ALA A 38 -15.63 22.65 -8.60
C ALA A 38 -15.11 23.66 -9.65
N LYS A 39 -14.18 24.53 -9.28
CA LYS A 39 -13.56 25.52 -10.17
C LYS A 39 -12.53 24.95 -11.15
N CYS A 40 -12.04 23.73 -10.92
CA CYS A 40 -10.98 23.10 -11.73
C CYS A 40 -11.34 21.68 -12.19
N ALA A 41 -12.63 21.39 -12.38
CA ALA A 41 -13.08 20.08 -12.84
C ALA A 41 -12.62 19.74 -14.27
N ASP A 42 -12.26 20.75 -15.06
CA ASP A 42 -11.58 20.60 -16.36
C ASP A 42 -10.15 20.02 -16.24
N LYS A 43 -9.60 19.99 -15.02
CA LYS A 43 -8.20 19.57 -14.75
C LYS A 43 -8.10 18.19 -14.11
N TYR A 44 -9.22 17.50 -13.88
CA TYR A 44 -9.21 16.13 -13.36
C TYR A 44 -10.26 15.25 -14.05
N THR A 45 -10.09 13.94 -13.91
CA THR A 45 -11.06 12.95 -14.41
C THR A 45 -11.69 12.22 -13.22
N LEU A 46 -13.00 12.05 -13.25
CA LEU A 46 -13.73 11.26 -12.26
C LEU A 46 -13.95 9.84 -12.77
N ILE A 47 -13.45 8.84 -12.03
CA ILE A 47 -13.67 7.42 -12.32
C ILE A 47 -14.67 6.88 -11.30
N ARG A 48 -15.92 6.66 -11.72
CA ARG A 48 -17.00 6.12 -10.87
C ARG A 48 -17.27 4.62 -11.08
N SER A 49 -16.47 3.97 -11.91
CA SER A 49 -16.62 2.54 -12.24
C SER A 49 -15.95 1.60 -11.23
N ILE A 50 -15.30 2.13 -10.19
CA ILE A 50 -14.60 1.33 -9.19
C ILE A 50 -15.54 1.08 -8.00
N ALA A 51 -16.00 -0.16 -7.86
CA ALA A 51 -16.85 -0.59 -6.76
C ALA A 51 -16.58 -2.06 -6.38
N HIS A 52 -17.03 -2.45 -5.17
CA HIS A 52 -17.03 -3.84 -4.70
C HIS A 52 -18.28 -4.12 -3.86
N THR A 53 -18.56 -5.39 -3.60
CA THR A 53 -19.75 -5.84 -2.85
C THR A 53 -19.45 -6.23 -1.39
N PHE A 54 -18.21 -6.04 -0.92
CA PHE A 54 -17.82 -6.33 0.46
C PHE A 54 -18.31 -5.25 1.43
N ASN A 55 -18.84 -5.66 2.59
CA ASN A 55 -19.22 -4.79 3.69
C ASN A 55 -18.07 -4.58 4.70
N ASP A 56 -16.86 -5.04 4.38
CA ASP A 56 -15.66 -4.91 5.22
C ASP A 56 -14.55 -4.16 4.48
N HIS A 57 -13.84 -3.32 5.22
CA HIS A 57 -12.67 -2.61 4.71
C HIS A 57 -11.57 -3.56 4.26
N GLY A 58 -11.35 -4.68 4.96
CA GLY A 58 -10.35 -5.67 4.59
C GLY A 58 -10.68 -6.38 3.28
N GLY A 59 -11.91 -6.86 3.12
CA GLY A 59 -12.39 -7.42 1.85
C GLY A 59 -12.22 -6.46 0.67
N GLY A 60 -12.65 -5.20 0.84
CA GLY A 60 -12.45 -4.15 -0.15
C GLY A 60 -10.98 -3.86 -0.46
N SER A 61 -10.14 -3.81 0.58
CA SER A 61 -8.69 -3.59 0.43
C SER A 61 -8.03 -4.70 -0.36
N LYS A 62 -8.33 -5.97 -0.06
CA LYS A 62 -7.82 -7.13 -0.81
C LYS A 62 -8.27 -7.07 -2.27
N ARG A 63 -9.54 -6.76 -2.52
CA ARG A 63 -10.08 -6.60 -3.88
C ARG A 63 -9.29 -5.59 -4.70
N PHE A 64 -9.01 -4.43 -4.10
CA PHE A 64 -8.32 -3.35 -4.77
C PHE A 64 -6.83 -3.65 -4.96
N MET A 65 -6.15 -4.13 -3.91
CA MET A 65 -4.71 -4.35 -3.94
C MET A 65 -4.29 -5.54 -4.79
N THR A 66 -5.15 -6.56 -4.95
CA THR A 66 -4.83 -7.77 -5.73
C THR A 66 -5.45 -7.79 -7.13
N GLY A 67 -6.43 -6.93 -7.38
CA GLY A 67 -7.23 -6.97 -8.61
C GLY A 67 -8.10 -8.23 -8.74
N ARG A 68 -8.30 -9.01 -7.67
CA ARG A 68 -9.09 -10.25 -7.65
C ARG A 68 -10.23 -10.21 -6.64
N ILE A 69 -11.22 -11.08 -6.80
CA ILE A 69 -12.25 -11.29 -5.76
C ILE A 69 -11.58 -12.09 -4.65
N PRO A 70 -11.42 -11.55 -3.43
CA PRO A 70 -10.78 -12.27 -2.34
C PRO A 70 -11.59 -13.50 -1.90
N ASP A 71 -10.88 -14.55 -1.50
CA ASP A 71 -11.50 -15.81 -1.03
C ASP A 71 -12.36 -15.61 0.21
N THR A 72 -11.97 -14.67 1.08
CA THR A 72 -12.71 -14.31 2.28
C THR A 72 -13.24 -12.87 2.19
N PRO A 73 -14.47 -12.59 2.63
CA PRO A 73 -15.06 -11.26 2.51
C PRO A 73 -14.53 -10.27 3.53
N THR A 74 -13.78 -10.74 4.54
CA THR A 74 -13.26 -9.91 5.63
C THR A 74 -11.76 -10.10 5.86
N GLY A 75 -11.18 -9.21 6.66
CA GLY A 75 -9.77 -9.27 7.03
C GLY A 75 -8.85 -8.91 5.86
N THR A 76 -7.56 -8.83 6.15
CA THR A 76 -6.62 -8.12 5.28
C THR A 76 -5.47 -8.98 4.76
N LYS A 77 -5.43 -10.27 5.12
CA LYS A 77 -4.48 -11.23 4.56
C LYS A 77 -4.88 -11.60 3.14
N ASN A 78 -3.96 -11.45 2.21
CA ASN A 78 -4.17 -11.74 0.80
C ASN A 78 -4.07 -13.24 0.47
N ASP A 79 -4.95 -13.70 -0.41
CA ASP A 79 -4.86 -14.99 -1.13
C ASP A 79 -4.00 -14.89 -2.40
N ALA A 80 -3.99 -13.73 -3.07
CA ALA A 80 -3.17 -13.42 -4.23
C ALA A 80 -2.23 -12.22 -3.99
N PRO A 81 -1.08 -12.14 -4.66
CA PRO A 81 -0.12 -11.07 -4.45
C PRO A 81 -0.72 -9.70 -4.71
N SER A 82 -0.40 -8.74 -3.83
CA SER A 82 -0.72 -7.35 -4.08
C SER A 82 0.04 -6.81 -5.30
N VAL A 83 -0.48 -5.76 -5.92
CA VAL A 83 0.19 -5.04 -7.01
C VAL A 83 1.60 -4.58 -6.62
N ILE A 84 1.80 -4.17 -5.37
CA ILE A 84 3.12 -3.77 -4.85
C ILE A 84 4.08 -4.97 -4.86
N SER A 85 3.63 -6.14 -4.44
CA SER A 85 4.46 -7.34 -4.42
C SER A 85 4.79 -7.83 -5.83
N ILE A 86 3.85 -7.68 -6.76
CA ILE A 86 4.08 -7.95 -8.19
C ILE A 86 5.15 -7.00 -8.74
N VAL A 87 5.05 -5.70 -8.47
CA VAL A 87 6.06 -4.72 -8.88
C VAL A 87 7.43 -5.05 -8.28
N ASN A 88 7.48 -5.44 -7.00
CA ASN A 88 8.73 -5.86 -6.35
C ASN A 88 9.35 -7.07 -7.07
N LYS A 89 8.54 -8.09 -7.41
CA LYS A 89 8.99 -9.26 -8.19
C LYS A 89 9.50 -8.87 -9.57
N MET A 90 8.78 -8.01 -10.28
CA MET A 90 9.14 -7.56 -11.63
C MET A 90 10.42 -6.72 -11.67
N ARG A 91 10.86 -6.20 -10.52
CA ARG A 91 12.09 -5.39 -10.39
C ARG A 91 13.19 -6.13 -9.64
N GLU A 92 13.11 -7.45 -9.49
CA GLU A 92 14.04 -8.19 -8.63
C GLU A 92 15.52 -8.09 -9.07
N ASP A 93 15.77 -7.81 -10.35
CA ASP A 93 17.11 -7.61 -10.91
C ASP A 93 17.60 -6.15 -10.82
N VAL A 94 16.79 -5.24 -10.29
CA VAL A 94 17.17 -3.84 -10.07
C VAL A 94 17.86 -3.73 -8.72
N ASP A 95 19.18 -3.57 -8.75
CA ASP A 95 19.99 -3.28 -7.57
C ASP A 95 20.52 -1.84 -7.62
N VAL A 96 19.96 -1.00 -6.76
CA VAL A 96 20.39 0.38 -6.52
C VAL A 96 20.81 0.59 -5.06
N GLY A 97 21.06 -0.49 -4.31
CA GLY A 97 21.35 -0.45 -2.88
C GLY A 97 20.16 -0.11 -1.98
N LEU A 98 18.93 -0.11 -2.51
CA LEU A 98 17.69 0.14 -1.77
C LEU A 98 16.60 -0.89 -2.13
N PRO A 99 15.67 -1.21 -1.19
CA PRO A 99 14.53 -2.06 -1.50
C PRO A 99 13.64 -1.46 -2.60
N ASN A 100 13.17 -2.31 -3.52
CA ASN A 100 12.33 -1.90 -4.65
C ASN A 100 10.96 -1.33 -4.26
N CYS A 101 10.43 -1.73 -3.11
CA CYS A 101 9.16 -1.26 -2.58
C CYS A 101 9.31 -0.96 -1.10
N ILE A 102 9.06 0.30 -0.73
CA ILE A 102 9.14 0.80 0.64
C ILE A 102 7.77 1.38 0.99
N THR A 103 7.33 1.22 2.24
CA THR A 103 6.14 1.91 2.75
C THR A 103 6.43 2.52 4.10
N MET A 104 5.79 3.65 4.32
CA MET A 104 5.84 4.39 5.56
C MET A 104 4.48 4.27 6.24
N ALA A 105 4.44 3.55 7.35
CA ALA A 105 3.22 3.36 8.11
C ALA A 105 3.52 3.27 9.60
N ASN A 106 3.12 4.30 10.34
CA ASN A 106 3.48 4.41 11.75
C ASN A 106 2.86 3.31 12.62
N GLY A 107 3.66 2.81 13.56
CA GLY A 107 3.23 1.87 14.60
C GLY A 107 2.84 0.49 14.07
N GLY A 108 1.76 -0.09 14.62
CA GLY A 108 1.26 -1.42 14.28
C GLY A 108 0.74 -1.59 12.83
N ARG A 109 0.83 -0.54 12.01
CA ARG A 109 0.36 -0.49 10.63
C ARG A 109 1.43 -0.82 9.59
N SER A 110 2.66 -1.08 10.04
CA SER A 110 3.81 -1.45 9.22
C SER A 110 3.80 -2.91 8.76
N LYS A 111 2.80 -3.72 9.15
CA LYS A 111 2.73 -5.13 8.77
C LYS A 111 2.19 -5.26 7.34
N PRO A 112 2.76 -6.15 6.49
CA PRO A 112 2.31 -6.36 5.11
C PRO A 112 0.81 -6.55 4.96
N ASP A 113 0.20 -7.26 5.91
CA ASP A 113 -1.22 -7.54 5.89
C ASP A 113 -2.08 -6.40 6.42
N THR A 114 -1.57 -5.34 7.08
CA THR A 114 -2.44 -4.28 7.64
C THR A 114 -3.35 -3.66 6.57
N TYR A 115 -2.84 -3.49 5.34
CA TYR A 115 -3.55 -2.86 4.22
C TYR A 115 -3.68 -3.76 3.00
N ALA A 116 -3.72 -5.09 3.21
CA ALA A 116 -3.81 -6.05 2.11
C ALA A 116 -2.69 -5.89 1.06
N GLN A 117 -1.49 -5.63 1.53
CA GLN A 117 -0.31 -5.40 0.69
C GLN A 117 0.64 -6.60 0.64
N GLY A 118 0.29 -7.70 1.31
CA GLY A 118 1.11 -8.91 1.37
C GLY A 118 1.33 -9.59 0.01
N ALA A 119 2.46 -10.31 -0.08
CA ALA A 119 2.93 -11.00 -1.27
C ALA A 119 2.26 -12.34 -1.55
N ALA A 120 1.46 -12.87 -0.61
CA ALA A 120 0.80 -14.17 -0.71
C ALA A 120 1.77 -15.26 -1.21
N TYR A 121 1.44 -15.97 -2.29
CA TYR A 121 2.23 -17.07 -2.84
C TYR A 121 3.55 -16.64 -3.52
N LEU A 122 3.84 -15.34 -3.71
CA LEU A 122 5.18 -14.92 -4.17
C LEU A 122 6.24 -15.10 -3.07
N GLY A 123 5.82 -15.16 -1.80
CA GLY A 123 6.72 -15.35 -0.67
C GLY A 123 7.25 -14.05 -0.07
N MET A 124 7.75 -14.15 1.16
CA MET A 124 8.09 -13.00 2.00
C MET A 124 9.16 -12.07 1.40
N LYS A 125 10.02 -12.58 0.51
CA LYS A 125 11.02 -11.80 -0.24
C LYS A 125 10.38 -10.60 -0.96
N TYR A 126 9.15 -10.76 -1.46
CA TYR A 126 8.49 -9.71 -2.26
C TYR A 126 7.50 -8.86 -1.46
N ASN A 127 7.41 -9.04 -0.14
CA ASN A 127 6.76 -8.03 0.69
C ASN A 127 7.52 -6.71 0.54
N TYR A 128 6.80 -5.60 0.75
CA TYR A 128 7.46 -4.31 0.87
C TYR A 128 8.39 -4.27 2.08
N PHE A 129 9.32 -3.32 2.06
CA PHE A 129 10.16 -2.98 3.19
C PHE A 129 9.47 -1.92 4.08
N PRO A 130 9.10 -2.24 5.34
CA PRO A 130 8.43 -1.31 6.22
C PRO A 130 9.38 -0.30 6.88
N VAL A 131 9.02 0.98 6.82
CA VAL A 131 9.61 2.06 7.63
C VAL A 131 8.50 2.57 8.55
N GLY A 132 8.43 2.04 9.77
CA GLY A 132 7.25 2.17 10.62
C GLY A 132 7.36 3.11 11.82
N ASP A 133 8.51 3.74 12.02
CA ASP A 133 8.76 4.63 13.16
C ASP A 133 8.72 6.10 12.70
N ASP A 134 8.50 7.03 13.64
CA ASP A 134 8.41 8.46 13.33
C ASP A 134 9.80 9.02 12.94
N PRO A 135 10.01 9.49 11.69
CA PRO A 135 11.29 10.04 11.26
C PRO A 135 11.68 11.33 12.00
N SER A 136 10.74 11.99 12.67
CA SER A 136 11.02 13.19 13.49
C SER A 136 11.51 12.84 14.90
N SER A 137 11.44 11.56 15.29
CA SER A 137 11.91 11.12 16.60
C SER A 137 13.44 11.17 16.68
N PRO A 138 14.04 11.65 17.79
CA PRO A 138 15.50 11.62 17.95
C PRO A 138 16.08 10.20 17.98
N ASN A 139 15.24 9.20 18.22
CA ASN A 139 15.62 7.79 18.25
C ASN A 139 15.14 7.02 17.01
N PHE A 140 14.78 7.72 15.92
CA PHE A 140 14.37 7.07 14.68
C PHE A 140 15.50 6.20 14.13
N ALA A 141 15.17 4.95 13.81
CA ALA A 141 16.09 4.04 13.15
C ALA A 141 15.32 3.16 12.17
N VAL A 142 15.87 2.98 10.97
CA VAL A 142 15.35 2.02 10.01
C VAL A 142 15.80 0.62 10.43
N ARG A 143 14.86 -0.21 10.83
CA ARG A 143 15.13 -1.60 11.25
C ARG A 143 15.73 -2.40 10.09
N ASN A 144 16.61 -3.35 10.41
CA ASN A 144 17.25 -4.26 9.45
C ASN A 144 18.16 -3.58 8.39
N MET A 145 18.59 -2.35 8.63
CA MET A 145 19.57 -1.62 7.78
C MET A 145 20.94 -1.46 8.43
N PHE A 146 21.11 -1.96 9.66
CA PHE A 146 22.36 -1.87 10.40
C PHE A 146 22.91 -3.27 10.66
N LEU A 147 24.22 -3.41 10.53
CA LEU A 147 24.91 -4.61 10.99
C LEU A 147 24.86 -4.62 12.52
N GLU A 148 24.36 -5.70 13.11
CA GLU A 148 24.49 -5.89 14.55
C GLU A 148 25.98 -6.06 14.88
N LYS A 149 26.52 -5.32 15.85
CA LYS A 149 27.98 -5.32 16.14
C LYS A 149 28.55 -6.72 16.38
N GLY A 150 27.78 -7.63 16.99
CA GLY A 150 28.21 -9.02 17.21
C GLY A 150 28.22 -9.91 15.96
N LEU A 151 27.69 -9.43 14.83
CA LEU A 151 27.70 -10.11 13.54
C LEU A 151 28.89 -9.73 12.66
N GLU A 152 29.59 -8.63 12.98
CA GLU A 152 30.73 -8.12 12.21
C GLU A 152 31.88 -9.13 12.20
N GLU A 153 32.33 -9.58 13.37
CA GLU A 153 33.39 -10.60 13.50
C GLU A 153 32.99 -11.93 12.83
N ARG A 154 31.72 -12.33 12.95
CA ARG A 154 31.21 -13.59 12.40
C ARG A 154 31.10 -13.59 10.87
N LEU A 155 30.98 -12.42 10.25
CA LEU A 155 30.89 -12.28 8.80
C LEU A 155 32.24 -12.51 8.14
N ASP A 156 33.30 -11.99 8.75
CA ASP A 156 34.66 -12.20 8.28
C ASP A 156 35.08 -13.66 8.44
N ASP A 157 34.79 -14.29 9.59
CA ASP A 157 35.02 -15.72 9.81
C ASP A 157 34.33 -16.58 8.74
N ARG A 158 33.07 -16.26 8.40
CA ARG A 158 32.31 -17.00 7.37
C ARG A 158 32.90 -16.83 5.97
N ARG A 159 33.32 -15.62 5.61
CA ARG A 159 33.98 -15.36 4.32
C ARG A 159 35.31 -16.11 4.23
N GLN A 160 36.08 -16.12 5.31
CA GLN A 160 37.34 -16.86 5.39
C GLN A 160 37.12 -18.37 5.22
N LEU A 161 36.12 -18.92 5.90
CA LEU A 161 35.80 -20.34 5.85
C LEU A 161 35.24 -20.77 4.48
N LEU A 162 34.40 -19.92 3.86
CA LEU A 162 33.90 -20.13 2.49
C LEU A 162 35.05 -20.12 1.47
N GLY A 163 35.95 -19.12 1.54
CA GLY A 163 37.13 -19.06 0.68
C GLY A 163 38.08 -20.25 0.88
N GLY A 164 38.20 -20.74 2.12
CA GLY A 164 38.92 -21.98 2.43
C GLY A 164 38.35 -23.20 1.72
N PHE A 165 37.02 -23.35 1.67
CA PHE A 165 36.37 -24.42 0.92
C PHE A 165 36.50 -24.24 -0.61
N ASP A 166 36.39 -23.02 -1.13
CA ASP A 166 36.49 -22.75 -2.57
C ASP A 166 37.91 -23.01 -3.12
N SER A 167 38.93 -22.88 -2.27
CA SER A 167 40.35 -23.15 -2.58
C SER A 167 40.78 -24.61 -2.39
N LEU A 168 39.90 -25.46 -1.85
CA LEU A 168 40.11 -26.92 -1.77
C LEU A 168 39.71 -27.66 -3.06
N ARG A 169 39.50 -26.93 -4.17
CA ARG A 169 39.21 -27.49 -5.49
C ARG A 169 40.46 -27.82 -6.29
#